data_AF-A0A1Q8Z635-F1
#
_entry.id   AF-A0A1Q8Z635-F1
#
_cell.length_a   1.000
_cell.length_b   1.000
_cell.length_c   1.000
_cell.angle_alpha   90.00
_cell.angle_beta   90.00
_cell.angle_gamma   90.00
#
_symmetry.space_group_name_H-M   'P 1'
#
loop_
_entity.id
_entity.type
_entity.pdbx_description
1 polymer ?
#
loop_
_entity_poly.entity_id
_entity_poly.type
_entity_poly.pdbx_seq_one_letter_code
_entity_poly.pdbx_strand_id
1 'polypeptide(L)'
;MEGCWQVEDTQWRSIAGNLKQRLRDQGMELAELDLEDDTGLRVYEVSKDGKLQYYLNLLSTDRGTIYVLNPRQMSRAELESAIGSPTPL
;
A
#
# COMPACT_ATOMS: atom_id res chain seq x y z
N MET A 1 4.03 -11.37 6.62
CA MET A 1 2.57 -11.28 6.69
C MET A 1 2.15 -10.51 5.46
N GLU A 2 1.71 -11.21 4.42
CA GLU A 2 1.11 -10.59 3.23
C GLU A 2 -0.35 -10.34 3.57
N GLY A 3 -0.77 -9.08 3.56
CA GLY A 3 -2.16 -8.73 3.80
C GLY A 3 -2.63 -7.77 2.73
N CYS A 4 -3.76 -8.12 2.13
CA CYS A 4 -4.52 -7.26 1.24
C CYS A 4 -5.71 -6.74 2.03
N TRP A 5 -5.85 -5.43 2.09
CA TRP A 5 -6.94 -4.79 2.80
C TRP A 5 -7.57 -3.73 1.90
N GLN A 6 -8.90 -3.67 1.93
CA GLN A 6 -9.67 -2.66 1.23
C GLN A 6 -10.41 -1.82 2.26
N VAL A 7 -10.35 -0.51 2.09
CA VAL A 7 -11.17 0.44 2.84
C VAL A 7 -12.09 1.15 1.85
N GLU A 8 -13.37 1.31 2.23
CA GLU A 8 -14.36 2.02 1.41
C GLU A 8 -14.05 3.51 1.24
N ASP A 9 -13.13 4.04 2.04
CA ASP A 9 -12.64 5.41 1.90
C ASP A 9 -11.83 5.57 0.61
N THR A 10 -12.27 6.51 -0.23
CA THR A 10 -11.66 6.87 -1.51
C THR A 10 -10.56 7.92 -1.35
N GLN A 11 -10.43 8.53 -0.16
CA GLN A 11 -9.38 9.50 0.13
C GLN A 11 -8.06 8.81 0.47
N TRP A 12 -7.38 8.30 -0.56
CA TRP A 12 -6.07 7.63 -0.41
C TRP A 12 -5.06 8.46 0.38
N ARG A 13 -5.13 9.80 0.32
CA ARG A 13 -4.25 10.71 1.08
C ARG A 13 -4.41 10.54 2.59
N SER A 14 -5.66 10.41 3.06
CA SER A 14 -5.97 10.21 4.48
C SER A 14 -5.46 8.85 4.94
N ILE A 15 -5.71 7.80 4.14
CA ILE A 15 -5.28 6.43 4.41
C ILE A 15 -3.76 6.32 4.43
N ALA A 16 -3.09 6.88 3.42
CA ALA A 16 -1.64 6.92 3.35
C ALA A 16 -1.03 7.69 4.53
N GLY A 17 -1.66 8.79 4.96
CA GLY A 17 -1.25 9.55 6.15
C GLY A 17 -1.33 8.71 7.42
N ASN A 18 -2.48 8.08 7.67
CA ASN A 18 -2.68 7.22 8.84
C ASN A 18 -1.73 6.01 8.83
N LEU A 19 -1.52 5.39 7.67
CA LEU A 19 -0.65 4.22 7.54
C LEU A 19 0.82 4.59 7.70
N LYS A 20 1.24 5.73 7.13
CA LYS A 20 2.57 6.32 7.36
C LYS A 20 2.81 6.57 8.84
N GLN A 21 1.84 7.14 9.55
CA GLN A 21 1.97 7.38 10.99
C GLN A 21 2.13 6.07 11.77
N ARG A 22 1.26 5.07 11.54
CA ARG A 22 1.32 3.78 12.23
C ARG A 22 2.64 3.04 12.01
N LEU A 23 3.15 3.07 10.78
CA LEU A 23 4.42 2.41 10.44
C LEU A 23 5.61 3.16 11.06
N ARG A 24 5.58 4.50 11.10
CA ARG A 24 6.56 5.32 11.83
C ARG A 24 6.56 5.03 13.33
N ASP A 25 5.38 4.86 13.93
CA ASP A 25 5.26 4.50 15.35
C ASP A 25 5.87 3.11 15.66
N GLN A 26 5.99 2.23 14.65
CA GLN A 26 6.68 0.93 14.73
C GLN A 26 8.19 1.00 14.43
N GLY A 27 8.72 2.22 14.24
CA GLY A 27 10.11 2.47 13.89
C GLY A 27 10.43 2.16 12.43
N MET A 28 9.44 2.23 11.53
CA MET A 28 9.65 2.08 10.09
C MET A 28 9.68 3.43 9.39
N GLU A 29 10.47 3.52 8.34
CA GLU A 29 10.57 4.68 7.45
C GLU A 29 9.84 4.38 6.14
N LEU A 30 9.24 5.42 5.55
CA LEU A 30 8.56 5.29 4.26
C LEU A 30 9.10 6.31 3.27
N ALA A 31 9.47 5.84 2.09
CA ALA A 31 9.85 6.67 0.95
C ALA A 31 8.88 6.42 -0.21
N GLU A 32 8.27 7.47 -0.77
CA GLU A 32 7.40 7.35 -1.94
C GLU A 32 8.25 7.08 -3.18
N LEU A 33 7.89 6.07 -3.96
CA LEU A 33 8.44 5.87 -5.29
C LEU A 33 7.66 6.72 -6.28
N ASP A 34 8.38 7.54 -7.03
CA ASP A 34 7.79 8.26 -8.15
C ASP A 34 7.54 7.26 -9.28
N LEU A 35 6.26 7.05 -9.59
CA LEU A 35 5.84 6.19 -10.69
C LEU A 35 5.51 7.10 -11.85
N GLU A 36 6.11 6.84 -13.01
CA GLU A 36 5.93 7.66 -14.21
C GLU A 36 4.47 7.70 -14.69
N ASP A 37 3.64 6.76 -14.24
CA ASP A 37 2.25 6.60 -14.65
C ASP A 37 1.24 7.18 -13.64
N ASP A 38 0.35 8.07 -14.12
CA ASP A 38 -0.80 8.58 -13.36
C ASP A 38 -1.97 7.57 -13.35
N THR A 39 -1.70 6.39 -12.81
CA THR A 39 -2.65 5.26 -12.77
C THR A 39 -3.46 5.20 -11.47
N GLY A 40 -3.33 6.20 -10.59
CA GLY A 40 -3.90 6.16 -9.24
C GLY A 40 -3.22 5.14 -8.30
N LEU A 41 -2.10 4.55 -8.74
CA LEU A 41 -1.22 3.70 -7.95
C LEU A 41 -0.15 4.57 -7.27
N ARG A 42 0.09 4.30 -5.99
CA ARG A 42 1.19 4.86 -5.21
C ARG A 42 1.93 3.72 -4.53
N VAL A 43 3.25 3.75 -4.59
CA VAL A 43 4.09 2.75 -3.95
C VAL A 43 5.04 3.44 -3.00
N TYR A 44 5.15 2.91 -1.79
CA TYR A 44 6.11 3.37 -0.79
C TYR A 44 7.04 2.23 -0.44
N GLU A 45 8.35 2.49 -0.44
CA GLU A 45 9.32 1.62 0.20
C GLU A 45 9.17 1.75 1.71
N VAL A 46 9.03 0.62 2.40
CA VAL A 46 8.98 0.56 3.86
C VAL A 46 10.28 -0.07 4.33
N SER A 47 11.11 0.72 5.01
CA SER A 47 12.40 0.29 5.53
C SER A 47 12.44 0.37 7.05
N LYS A 48 13.35 -0.41 7.65
CA LYS A 48 13.66 -0.35 9.08
C LYS A 48 15.16 -0.51 9.24
N ASP A 49 15.77 0.39 10.02
CA ASP A 49 17.23 0.45 10.20
C ASP A 49 18.00 0.47 8.86
N GLY A 50 17.48 1.23 7.88
CA GLY A 50 18.06 1.34 6.54
C GLY A 50 17.90 0.10 5.66
N LYS A 51 17.20 -0.95 6.10
CA LYS A 51 16.93 -2.15 5.32
C LYS A 51 15.49 -2.17 4.84
N LEU A 52 15.29 -2.31 3.53
CA LEU A 52 13.99 -2.52 2.93
C LEU A 52 13.32 -3.76 3.54
N GLN A 53 12.09 -3.60 4.01
CA GLN A 53 11.26 -4.68 4.55
C GLN A 53 10.17 -5.05 3.55
N TYR A 54 9.42 -4.06 3.06
CA TYR A 54 8.25 -4.25 2.20
C TYR A 54 8.05 -3.05 1.26
N TYR A 55 7.17 -3.24 0.30
CA TYR A 55 6.51 -2.19 -0.46
C TYR A 55 5.07 -2.07 0.02
N LEU A 56 4.68 -0.85 0.37
CA LEU A 56 3.28 -0.48 0.58
C LEU A 56 2.71 0.00 -0.75
N ASN A 57 1.81 -0.78 -1.32
CA ASN A 57 1.12 -0.48 -2.56
C ASN A 57 -0.27 0.06 -2.22
N LEU A 58 -0.64 1.21 -2.78
CA LEU A 58 -1.91 1.89 -2.57
C LEU A 58 -2.56 2.15 -3.92
N LEU A 59 -3.73 1.56 -4.17
CA LEU A 59 -4.48 1.74 -5.40
C LEU A 59 -5.83 2.39 -5.08
N SER A 60 -6.06 3.58 -5.63
CA SER A 60 -7.37 4.22 -5.59
C SER A 60 -8.27 3.63 -6.67
N THR A 61 -9.44 3.13 -6.28
CA THR A 61 -10.48 2.61 -7.19
C THR A 61 -11.78 3.38 -7.00
N ASP A 62 -12.74 3.13 -7.88
CA ASP A 62 -14.12 3.62 -7.77
C ASP A 62 -14.84 3.11 -6.51
N ARG A 63 -14.36 2.01 -5.92
CA ARG A 63 -14.94 1.34 -4.74
C ARG A 63 -14.18 1.60 -3.44
N GLY A 64 -13.25 2.55 -3.43
CA GLY A 64 -12.39 2.85 -2.28
C GLY A 64 -10.92 2.64 -2.59
N THR A 65 -10.11 2.55 -1.54
CA THR A 65 -8.65 2.41 -1.66
C THR A 65 -8.21 1.03 -1.21
N ILE A 66 -7.45 0.36 -2.05
CA ILE A 66 -6.80 -0.91 -1.73
C ILE A 66 -5.41 -0.60 -1.22
N TYR A 67 -5.00 -1.27 -0.15
CA TYR A 67 -3.61 -1.23 0.30
C TYR A 67 -3.06 -2.63 0.55
N VAL A 68 -1.84 -2.85 0.09
CA VAL A 68 -1.16 -4.14 0.20
C VAL A 68 0.29 -3.93 0.61
N LEU A 69 0.71 -4.59 1.69
CA LEU A 69 2.11 -4.73 2.06
C LEU A 69 2.66 -6.01 1.42
N ASN A 70 3.65 -5.87 0.54
CA ASN A 70 4.24 -6.99 -0.18
C ASN A 70 5.79 -6.86 -0.22
N PRO A 71 6.57 -7.95 -0.09
CA PRO A 71 8.02 -7.90 -0.26
C PRO A 71 8.49 -7.40 -1.64
N ARG A 72 7.61 -7.36 -2.64
CA ARG A 72 7.87 -6.85 -3.99
C ARG A 72 6.88 -5.75 -4.35
N GLN A 73 7.30 -4.84 -5.22
CA GLN A 73 6.39 -3.88 -5.84
C GLN A 73 5.35 -4.64 -6.66
N MET A 74 4.07 -4.35 -6.44
CA MET A 74 2.97 -4.94 -7.20
C MET A 74 2.51 -3.97 -8.28
N SER A 75 2.21 -4.52 -9.46
CA SER A 75 1.53 -3.79 -10.52
C SER A 75 0.06 -3.55 -10.19
N ARG A 76 -0.54 -2.58 -10.89
CA ARG A 76 -1.98 -2.32 -10.77
C ARG A 76 -2.84 -3.57 -11.02
N ALA A 77 -2.53 -4.35 -12.06
CA ALA A 77 -3.30 -5.55 -12.42
C ALA A 77 -3.22 -6.62 -11.33
N GLU A 78 -2.06 -6.77 -10.67
CA GLU A 78 -1.91 -7.69 -9.54
C GLU A 78 -2.71 -7.23 -8.31
N LEU A 79 -2.74 -5.92 -8.03
CA LEU A 79 -3.52 -5.35 -6.93
C LEU A 79 -5.03 -5.51 -7.16
N GLU A 80 -5.52 -5.27 -8.38
CA GLU A 80 -6.91 -5.49 -8.75
C GLU A 80 -7.30 -6.97 -8.65
N SER A 81 -6.37 -7.89 -8.96
CA SER A 81 -6.58 -9.34 -8.82
C SER A 81 -6.57 -9.79 -7.36
N ALA A 82 -5.81 -9.13 -6.48
CA ALA A 82 -5.70 -9.49 -5.06
C ALA A 82 -7.01 -9.27 -4.28
N ILE A 83 -7.93 -8.43 -4.77
CA ILE A 83 -9.24 -8.19 -4.15
C ILE A 83 -10.19 -9.40 -4.32
N GLY A 84 -9.88 -10.33 -5.23
CA GLY A 84 -10.69 -11.52 -5.51
C GLY A 84 -10.55 -12.67 -4.50
N SER A 85 -9.63 -12.56 -3.53
CA SER A 85 -9.42 -13.60 -2.51
C SER A 85 -9.63 -13.01 -1.12
N PRO A 86 -10.87 -12.94 -0.62
CA PRO A 86 -11.13 -12.58 0.77
C PRO A 86 -10.52 -13.69 1.62
N THR A 87 -9.36 -13.44 2.23
CA THR A 87 -8.88 -14.29 3.30
C THR A 87 -9.49 -13.73 4.58
N PRO A 88 -10.46 -14.42 5.21
CA PRO A 88 -11.03 -13.97 6.46
C PRO A 88 -9.95 -14.09 7.55
N LEU A 89 -9.92 -13.12 8.47
CA LEU A 89 -9.34 -13.34 9.80
C LEU A 89 -10.19 -14.36 10.57
#